data_AF-A0A843HNY5-F1
#
_entry.id   AF-A0A843HNY5-F1
#
_cell.length_a   1.000
_cell.length_b   1.000
_cell.length_c   1.000
_cell.angle_alpha   90.00
_cell.angle_beta   90.00
_cell.angle_gamma   90.00
#
_symmetry.space_group_name_H-M   'P 1'
#
loop_
_entity.id
_entity.type
_entity.pdbx_description
1 polymer ?
#
loop_
_entity_poly.entity_id
_entity_poly.type
_entity_poly.pdbx_seq_one_letter_code
_entity_poly.pdbx_strand_id
1 'polypeptide(L)'
;VQDIVVSDNCGEYLVGVANFVDDLLERYYGLERFYNVKDKSDLIGHLIAGLAPHTSAGVLGRIVGFTKALGCYAHPYFHSAKRRNCDSDEDSVLLLLDALINFSKSYLPSTRGGSMDAPLVLSTRIDPEEIDDESHNLDIFERFPLEFFERSQEPLKPADMLDLVDNVSMHLGTDKQYHDLMFSHHTSSIHAGPKVCLYKRLGSMKEKVEAQINLAELIRAVDQRGVVEGVLSSHFLPDIMGNSRAFSKQKVRCPKCGAKYRRMPLTGKCKCGGDLILSVSKGSVIKYLEISQNLVNRYPVSHYLEQRLEIQEFGINSLFESDKSKQSSLDVFFGK
;
A
#
# COMPACT_ATOMS: atom_id res chain seq x y z
N VAL A 1 -20.97 8.53 -14.72
CA VAL A 1 -19.96 7.46 -14.48
C VAL A 1 -18.51 7.96 -14.39
N GLN A 2 -18.08 9.03 -15.08
CA GLN A 2 -16.69 9.54 -15.03
C GLN A 2 -16.45 10.66 -14.00
N ASP A 3 -17.37 10.83 -13.06
CA ASP A 3 -17.22 11.81 -11.98
C ASP A 3 -16.47 11.18 -10.80
N ILE A 4 -15.56 11.95 -10.20
CA ILE A 4 -14.75 11.51 -9.07
C ILE A 4 -14.84 12.49 -7.90
N VAL A 5 -14.77 11.93 -6.70
CA VAL A 5 -14.64 12.65 -5.43
C VAL A 5 -13.25 12.38 -4.89
N VAL A 6 -12.38 13.38 -4.91
CA VAL A 6 -10.97 13.23 -4.50
C VAL A 6 -10.79 13.52 -3.02
N SER A 7 -9.74 12.98 -2.40
CA SER A 7 -9.43 13.30 -1.01
C SER A 7 -9.05 14.78 -0.84
N ASP A 8 -9.27 15.33 0.35
CA ASP A 8 -8.87 16.70 0.69
C ASP A 8 -7.37 16.94 0.43
N ASN A 9 -6.52 15.97 0.80
CA ASN A 9 -5.09 16.02 0.56
C ASN A 9 -4.74 16.04 -0.94
N CYS A 10 -5.46 15.26 -1.75
CA CYS A 10 -5.30 15.29 -3.20
C CYS A 10 -5.71 16.66 -3.75
N GLY A 11 -6.86 17.18 -3.33
CA GLY A 11 -7.32 18.52 -3.72
C GLY A 11 -6.31 19.62 -3.40
N GLU A 12 -5.77 19.64 -2.19
CA GLU A 12 -4.74 20.61 -1.77
C GLU A 12 -3.48 20.52 -2.64
N TYR A 13 -3.05 19.31 -2.99
CA TYR A 13 -1.93 19.12 -3.89
C TYR A 13 -2.24 19.61 -5.32
N LEU A 14 -3.44 19.29 -5.83
CA LEU A 14 -3.87 19.70 -7.17
C LEU A 14 -4.03 21.23 -7.30
N VAL A 15 -4.33 21.96 -6.22
CA VAL A 15 -4.28 23.43 -6.22
C VAL A 15 -2.86 23.93 -6.52
N GLY A 16 -1.84 23.28 -5.94
CA GLY A 16 -0.44 23.59 -6.26
C GLY A 16 -0.11 23.32 -7.72
N VAL A 17 -0.58 22.20 -8.27
CA VAL A 17 -0.39 21.86 -9.69
C VAL A 17 -1.11 22.84 -10.61
N ALA A 18 -2.35 23.23 -10.29
CA ALA A 18 -3.12 24.21 -11.07
C ALA A 18 -2.41 25.57 -11.15
N ASN A 19 -1.92 26.07 -10.01
CA ASN A 19 -1.12 27.30 -9.95
C ASN A 19 0.19 27.19 -10.74
N PHE A 20 0.85 26.04 -10.69
CA PHE A 20 2.03 25.77 -11.51
C PHE A 20 1.72 25.83 -13.01
N VAL A 21 0.62 25.20 -13.45
CA VAL A 21 0.21 25.24 -14.87
C VAL A 21 -0.14 26.66 -15.30
N ASP A 22 -0.83 27.44 -14.47
CA ASP A 22 -1.16 28.84 -14.76
C ASP A 22 0.08 29.71 -14.89
N ASP A 23 1.03 29.60 -13.96
CA ASP A 23 2.31 30.32 -14.04
C ASP A 23 3.13 29.88 -15.26
N LEU A 24 3.07 28.59 -15.64
CA LEU A 24 3.71 28.07 -16.84
C LEU A 24 3.09 28.67 -18.11
N LEU A 25 1.76 28.73 -18.20
CA LEU A 25 1.05 29.34 -19.32
C LEU A 25 1.39 30.82 -19.47
N GLU A 26 1.31 31.58 -18.38
CA GLU A 26 1.53 33.03 -18.40
C GLU A 26 2.99 33.38 -18.64
N ARG A 27 3.92 32.80 -17.87
CA ARG A 27 5.32 33.24 -17.84
C ARG A 27 6.17 32.62 -18.93
N TYR A 28 5.89 31.39 -19.33
CA TYR A 28 6.69 30.67 -20.31
C TYR A 28 6.05 30.67 -21.70
N TYR A 29 4.74 30.40 -21.79
CA TYR A 29 4.03 30.34 -23.07
C TYR A 29 3.41 31.67 -23.50
N GLY A 30 3.31 32.67 -22.61
CA GLY A 30 2.68 33.96 -22.91
C GLY A 30 1.17 33.86 -23.17
N LEU A 31 0.52 32.84 -22.61
CA LEU A 31 -0.91 32.58 -22.72
C LEU A 31 -1.66 33.03 -21.45
N GLU A 32 -2.98 33.17 -21.55
CA GLU A 32 -3.82 33.45 -20.39
C GLU A 32 -3.83 32.26 -19.42
N ARG A 33 -3.99 32.56 -18.12
CA ARG A 33 -4.16 31.57 -17.06
C ARG A 33 -5.45 30.76 -17.29
N PHE A 34 -5.39 29.46 -17.07
CA PHE A 34 -6.50 28.56 -17.36
C PHE A 34 -7.34 28.22 -16.12
N TYR A 35 -6.69 27.80 -15.03
CA TYR A 35 -7.38 27.29 -13.84
C TYR A 35 -7.87 28.42 -12.94
N ASN A 36 -7.03 29.41 -12.65
CA ASN A 36 -7.31 30.54 -11.75
C ASN A 36 -7.83 30.12 -10.37
N VAL A 37 -7.34 28.97 -9.88
CA VAL A 37 -7.79 28.31 -8.65
C VAL A 37 -7.16 28.95 -7.42
N LYS A 38 -7.97 29.30 -6.42
CA LYS A 38 -7.49 29.78 -5.11
C LYS A 38 -7.63 28.69 -4.05
N ASP A 39 -8.78 28.03 -4.04
CA ASP A 39 -9.13 26.99 -3.11
C ASP A 39 -9.50 25.71 -3.84
N LYS A 40 -9.41 24.57 -3.17
CA LYS A 40 -9.75 23.26 -3.76
C LYS A 40 -11.17 23.22 -4.34
N SER A 41 -12.12 23.98 -3.79
CA SER A 41 -13.48 24.09 -4.32
C SER A 41 -13.53 24.57 -5.77
N ASP A 42 -12.56 25.39 -6.19
CA ASP A 42 -12.52 25.92 -7.55
C ASP A 42 -12.10 24.84 -8.56
N LEU A 43 -11.53 23.71 -8.10
CA LEU A 43 -11.23 22.56 -8.95
C LEU A 43 -12.48 21.77 -9.38
N ILE A 44 -13.65 22.04 -8.80
CA ILE A 44 -14.90 21.36 -9.17
C ILE A 44 -15.25 21.67 -10.62
N GLY A 45 -15.47 20.63 -11.41
CA GLY A 45 -15.75 20.72 -12.84
C GLY A 45 -14.51 20.63 -13.72
N HIS A 46 -13.31 20.80 -13.19
CA HIS A 46 -12.08 20.59 -13.96
C HIS A 46 -11.84 19.10 -14.24
N LEU A 47 -11.26 18.85 -15.40
CA LEU A 47 -10.99 17.51 -15.90
C LEU A 47 -9.64 16.99 -15.40
N ILE A 48 -9.63 15.70 -15.13
CA ILE A 48 -8.45 14.94 -14.71
C ILE A 48 -8.24 13.74 -15.64
N ALA A 49 -7.01 13.25 -15.68
CA ALA A 49 -6.70 11.92 -16.18
C ALA A 49 -6.43 11.02 -14.98
N GLY A 50 -7.27 10.00 -14.80
CA GLY A 50 -6.97 8.90 -13.88
C GLY A 50 -6.06 7.90 -14.58
N LEU A 51 -4.99 7.46 -13.95
CA LEU A 51 -4.06 6.49 -14.51
C LEU A 51 -3.65 5.46 -13.46
N ALA A 52 -3.92 4.20 -13.75
CA ALA A 52 -3.50 3.10 -12.90
C ALA A 52 -2.02 2.80 -13.10
N PRO A 53 -1.26 2.54 -12.01
CA PRO A 53 0.03 1.87 -12.12
C PRO A 53 -0.06 0.58 -12.94
N HIS A 54 1.02 0.24 -13.63
CA HIS A 54 1.13 -0.84 -14.60
C HIS A 54 0.19 -0.73 -15.80
N THR A 55 -0.30 0.47 -16.13
CA THR A 55 -1.06 0.75 -17.34
C THR A 55 -0.51 1.95 -18.10
N SER A 56 -0.98 2.17 -19.33
CA SER A 56 -0.59 3.32 -20.16
C SER A 56 -1.78 4.03 -20.83
N ALA A 57 -2.99 3.59 -20.51
CA ALA A 57 -4.23 4.21 -20.96
C ALA A 57 -4.86 4.93 -19.76
N GLY A 58 -4.84 6.26 -19.79
CA GLY A 58 -5.55 7.07 -18.82
C GLY A 58 -7.04 7.10 -19.14
N VAL A 59 -7.87 7.37 -18.13
CA VAL A 59 -9.31 7.57 -18.29
C VAL A 59 -9.65 8.99 -17.85
N LEU A 60 -10.33 9.72 -18.72
CA LEU A 60 -10.80 11.06 -18.44
C LEU A 60 -11.83 11.04 -17.30
N GLY A 61 -11.65 11.89 -16.31
CA GLY A 61 -12.61 12.09 -15.24
C GLY A 61 -12.88 13.57 -14.98
N ARG A 62 -13.88 13.84 -14.16
CA ARG A 62 -14.23 15.19 -13.71
C ARG A 62 -14.33 15.23 -12.19
N ILE A 63 -13.73 16.23 -11.56
CA ILE A 63 -13.85 16.42 -10.11
C ILE A 63 -15.23 16.99 -9.80
N VAL A 64 -16.00 16.32 -8.93
CA VAL A 64 -17.32 16.80 -8.49
C VAL A 64 -17.39 17.13 -7.00
N GLY A 65 -16.36 16.78 -6.24
CA GLY A 65 -16.31 17.09 -4.82
C GLY A 65 -15.09 16.53 -4.12
N PHE A 66 -15.08 16.71 -2.80
CA PHE A 66 -13.99 16.31 -1.93
C PHE A 66 -14.46 15.43 -0.79
N THR A 67 -13.57 14.56 -0.31
CA THR A 67 -13.79 13.73 0.86
C THR A 67 -12.69 13.90 1.89
N LYS A 68 -13.06 13.83 3.17
CA LYS A 68 -12.12 13.80 4.28
C LYS A 68 -11.42 12.44 4.42
N ALA A 69 -11.89 11.40 3.72
CA ALA A 69 -11.20 10.12 3.65
C ALA A 69 -9.90 10.28 2.85
N LEU A 70 -8.90 9.43 3.12
CA LEU A 70 -7.64 9.45 2.37
C LEU A 70 -7.76 8.79 0.98
N GLY A 71 -8.83 8.03 0.73
CA GLY A 71 -9.13 7.45 -0.57
C GLY A 71 -9.93 8.40 -1.46
N CYS A 72 -9.88 8.15 -2.76
CA CYS A 72 -10.77 8.77 -3.74
C CYS A 72 -11.95 7.84 -4.02
N TYR A 73 -13.12 8.41 -4.32
CA TYR A 73 -14.30 7.67 -4.74
C TYR A 73 -14.59 7.98 -6.20
N ALA A 74 -14.93 6.96 -6.97
CA ALA A 74 -15.46 7.09 -8.30
C ALA A 74 -16.50 6.01 -8.54
N HIS A 75 -17.22 6.12 -9.66
CA HIS A 75 -18.06 5.03 -10.12
C HIS A 75 -17.20 3.76 -10.36
N PRO A 76 -17.68 2.55 -10.05
CA PRO A 76 -16.92 1.31 -10.28
C PRO A 76 -16.38 1.19 -11.71
N TYR A 77 -17.18 1.56 -12.72
CA TYR A 77 -16.71 1.59 -14.11
C TYR A 77 -15.48 2.46 -14.34
N PHE A 78 -15.32 3.56 -13.60
CA PHE A 78 -14.11 4.39 -13.70
C PHE A 78 -12.88 3.66 -13.17
N HIS A 79 -13.02 2.84 -12.13
CA HIS A 79 -11.91 2.01 -11.63
C HIS A 79 -11.61 0.85 -12.59
N SER A 80 -12.62 0.10 -13.02
CA SER A 80 -12.46 -1.03 -13.95
C SER A 80 -11.97 -0.62 -15.34
N ALA A 81 -12.36 0.56 -15.85
CA ALA A 81 -11.82 1.11 -17.09
C ALA A 81 -10.31 1.34 -17.05
N LYS A 82 -9.75 1.51 -15.84
CA LYS A 82 -8.31 1.63 -15.61
C LYS A 82 -7.65 0.30 -15.23
N ARG A 83 -8.36 -0.83 -15.38
CA ARG A 83 -7.91 -2.17 -15.03
C ARG A 83 -7.50 -2.30 -13.57
N ARG A 84 -8.41 -1.88 -12.67
CA ARG A 84 -8.24 -1.93 -11.22
C ARG A 84 -9.28 -2.81 -10.57
N ASN A 85 -8.84 -3.63 -9.64
CA ASN A 85 -9.67 -4.64 -8.96
C ASN A 85 -10.18 -4.17 -7.59
N CYS A 86 -9.95 -2.90 -7.24
CA CYS A 86 -10.41 -2.26 -6.00
C CYS A 86 -10.16 -3.06 -4.69
N ASP A 87 -9.17 -3.96 -4.66
CA ASP A 87 -8.82 -4.86 -3.57
C ASP A 87 -7.65 -4.32 -2.71
N SER A 88 -7.59 -2.99 -2.58
CA SER A 88 -6.50 -2.17 -1.98
C SER A 88 -5.46 -1.65 -2.96
N ASP A 89 -5.81 -1.59 -4.24
CA ASP A 89 -5.01 -0.95 -5.28
C ASP A 89 -4.92 0.58 -5.12
N GLU A 90 -3.75 1.13 -5.47
CA GLU A 90 -3.51 2.57 -5.56
C GLU A 90 -3.69 3.06 -7.00
N ASP A 91 -4.09 4.33 -7.13
CA ASP A 91 -4.43 4.96 -8.40
C ASP A 91 -3.87 6.38 -8.44
N SER A 92 -3.57 6.89 -9.63
CA SER A 92 -3.04 8.24 -9.81
C SER A 92 -4.05 9.16 -10.47
N VAL A 93 -4.02 10.43 -10.07
CA VAL A 93 -4.88 11.49 -10.60
C VAL A 93 -3.98 12.64 -11.05
N LEU A 94 -4.07 12.97 -12.33
CA LEU A 94 -3.36 14.10 -12.93
C LEU A 94 -4.36 15.14 -13.42
N LEU A 95 -4.04 16.43 -13.29
CA LEU A 95 -4.81 17.46 -14.00
C LEU A 95 -4.64 17.28 -15.51
N LEU A 96 -5.74 17.35 -16.26
CA LEU A 96 -5.69 17.05 -17.69
C LEU A 96 -4.71 17.96 -18.45
N LEU A 97 -4.75 19.27 -18.19
CA LEU A 97 -3.90 20.22 -18.90
C LEU A 97 -2.42 20.07 -18.56
N ASP A 98 -2.12 19.72 -17.30
CA ASP A 98 -0.77 19.39 -16.87
C ASP A 98 -0.20 18.21 -17.66
N ALA A 99 -0.98 17.12 -17.75
CA ALA A 99 -0.60 15.96 -18.54
C ALA A 99 -0.43 16.28 -20.03
N LEU A 100 -1.23 17.19 -20.60
CA LEU A 100 -1.12 17.55 -22.03
C LEU A 100 0.13 18.41 -22.34
N ILE A 101 0.51 19.33 -21.45
CA ILE A 101 1.60 20.26 -21.69
C ILE A 101 2.96 19.67 -21.29
N ASN A 102 3.00 18.92 -20.19
CA ASN A 102 4.25 18.49 -19.57
C ASN A 102 4.66 17.06 -19.92
N PHE A 103 3.78 16.29 -20.58
CA PHE A 103 4.12 14.95 -21.04
C PHE A 103 4.80 14.95 -22.41
N SER A 104 5.89 14.20 -22.53
CA SER A 104 6.47 13.83 -23.81
C SER A 104 7.06 12.42 -23.75
N LYS A 105 6.89 11.65 -24.83
CA LYS A 105 7.51 10.33 -25.00
C LYS A 105 9.04 10.40 -24.93
N SER A 106 9.66 11.56 -25.21
CA SER A 106 11.11 11.75 -25.10
C SER A 106 11.64 11.66 -23.67
N TYR A 107 10.77 11.84 -22.66
CA TYR A 107 11.15 11.74 -21.25
C TYR A 107 11.06 10.32 -20.71
N LEU A 108 10.46 9.39 -21.47
CA LEU A 108 10.30 8.01 -21.03
C LEU A 108 11.64 7.27 -21.07
N PRO A 109 11.97 6.49 -20.02
CA PRO A 109 13.21 5.74 -19.99
C PRO A 109 13.23 4.67 -21.08
N SER A 110 14.36 4.52 -21.75
CA SER A 110 14.55 3.55 -22.85
C SER A 110 14.65 2.09 -22.40
N THR A 111 14.58 1.83 -21.10
CA THR A 111 14.61 0.48 -20.51
C THR A 111 13.26 -0.22 -20.63
N ARG A 112 13.26 -1.56 -20.62
CA ARG A 112 12.01 -2.35 -20.61
C ARG A 112 11.11 -1.92 -19.44
N GLY A 113 9.83 -1.70 -19.74
CA GLY A 113 8.84 -1.23 -18.77
C GLY A 113 8.79 0.30 -18.60
N GLY A 114 9.65 1.06 -19.28
CA GLY A 114 9.70 2.52 -19.14
C GLY A 114 8.48 3.27 -19.69
N SER A 115 7.63 2.61 -20.47
CA SER A 115 6.39 3.16 -21.02
C SER A 115 5.15 2.89 -20.15
N MET A 116 5.32 2.09 -19.09
CA MET A 116 4.26 1.86 -18.10
C MET A 116 4.16 3.10 -17.20
N ASP A 117 2.98 3.36 -16.65
CA ASP A 117 2.71 4.50 -15.76
C ASP A 117 2.75 5.86 -16.45
N ALA A 118 2.68 5.87 -17.78
CA ALA A 118 2.62 7.06 -18.61
C ALA A 118 1.29 7.13 -19.39
N PRO A 119 0.60 8.27 -19.44
CA PRO A 119 -0.67 8.41 -20.16
C PRO A 119 -0.42 8.50 -21.68
N LEU A 120 -0.10 7.37 -22.31
CA LEU A 120 0.17 7.29 -23.76
C LEU A 120 -1.10 7.49 -24.59
N VAL A 121 -2.23 7.04 -24.05
CA VAL A 121 -3.56 7.15 -24.64
C VAL A 121 -4.52 7.62 -23.55
N LEU A 122 -5.53 8.41 -23.92
CA LEU A 122 -6.57 8.87 -23.02
C LEU A 122 -7.93 8.40 -23.54
N SER A 123 -8.63 7.57 -22.76
CA SER A 123 -10.03 7.24 -23.02
C SER A 123 -10.92 8.38 -22.53
N THR A 124 -11.75 8.91 -23.41
CA THR A 124 -12.65 10.03 -23.11
C THR A 124 -14.03 9.59 -22.67
N ARG A 125 -14.44 8.36 -23.00
CA ARG A 125 -15.74 7.78 -22.69
C ARG A 125 -15.53 6.36 -22.18
N ILE A 126 -16.27 6.01 -21.15
CA ILE A 126 -16.28 4.64 -20.63
C ILE A 126 -17.44 3.90 -21.27
N ASP A 127 -17.12 2.81 -21.97
CA ASP A 127 -18.09 1.82 -22.44
C ASP A 127 -18.04 0.58 -21.52
N PRO A 128 -19.10 0.29 -20.74
CA PRO A 128 -19.16 -0.88 -19.88
C PRO A 128 -18.92 -2.22 -20.58
N GLU A 129 -19.12 -2.33 -21.90
CA GLU A 129 -18.81 -3.57 -22.63
C GLU A 129 -17.30 -3.82 -22.79
N GLU A 130 -16.49 -2.76 -22.80
CA GLU A 130 -15.05 -2.83 -23.06
C GLU A 130 -14.18 -2.85 -21.79
N ILE A 131 -14.79 -2.63 -20.63
CA ILE A 131 -14.10 -2.62 -19.33
C ILE A 131 -14.02 -4.03 -18.73
N ASP A 132 -13.25 -4.13 -17.65
CA ASP A 132 -13.07 -5.35 -16.89
C ASP A 132 -14.38 -5.92 -16.32
N ASP A 133 -14.49 -7.25 -16.36
CA ASP A 133 -15.70 -8.02 -16.03
C ASP A 133 -16.01 -8.04 -14.53
N GLU A 134 -15.08 -7.64 -13.67
CA GLU A 134 -15.36 -7.50 -12.24
C GLU A 134 -16.52 -6.51 -12.00
N SER A 135 -16.58 -5.42 -12.76
CA SER A 135 -17.68 -4.46 -12.66
C SER A 135 -19.01 -4.97 -13.20
N HIS A 136 -19.01 -6.02 -14.02
CA HIS A 136 -20.21 -6.65 -14.58
C HIS A 136 -20.94 -7.50 -13.52
N ASN A 137 -20.23 -7.91 -12.48
CA ASN A 137 -20.75 -8.72 -11.37
C ASN A 137 -21.31 -7.88 -10.21
N LEU A 138 -21.53 -6.57 -10.42
CA LEU A 138 -22.16 -5.71 -9.43
C LEU A 138 -23.68 -5.91 -9.40
N ASP A 139 -24.16 -6.22 -8.21
CA ASP A 139 -25.58 -6.29 -7.84
C ASP A 139 -26.20 -4.88 -7.78
N ILE A 140 -27.28 -4.63 -8.53
CA ILE A 140 -27.85 -3.28 -8.75
C ILE A 140 -29.31 -3.11 -8.29
N PHE A 141 -29.67 -3.65 -7.12
CA PHE A 141 -31.03 -3.55 -6.57
C PHE A 141 -31.07 -2.97 -5.14
N GLU A 142 -32.22 -2.41 -4.78
CA GLU A 142 -32.47 -1.82 -3.46
C GLU A 142 -32.64 -2.88 -2.36
N ARG A 143 -33.22 -4.04 -2.68
CA ARG A 143 -33.45 -5.10 -1.70
C ARG A 143 -33.47 -6.47 -2.36
N PHE A 144 -32.74 -7.41 -1.77
CA PHE A 144 -32.80 -8.82 -2.14
C PHE A 144 -34.22 -9.39 -1.90
N PRO A 145 -34.74 -10.24 -2.79
CA PRO A 145 -36.02 -10.90 -2.57
C PRO A 145 -35.95 -11.88 -1.38
N LEU A 146 -37.09 -12.16 -0.74
CA LEU A 146 -37.16 -13.11 0.38
C LEU A 146 -36.62 -14.49 -0.03
N GLU A 147 -36.95 -14.93 -1.23
CA GLU A 147 -36.55 -16.21 -1.80
C GLU A 147 -35.02 -16.38 -1.86
N PHE A 148 -34.27 -15.29 -2.09
CA PHE A 148 -32.80 -15.32 -2.05
C PHE A 148 -32.30 -15.77 -0.66
N PHE A 149 -32.89 -15.23 0.41
CA PHE A 149 -32.51 -15.57 1.78
C PHE A 149 -32.94 -17.00 2.16
N GLU A 150 -34.11 -17.45 1.73
CA GLU A 150 -34.59 -18.81 1.99
C GLU A 150 -33.69 -19.85 1.32
N ARG A 151 -33.38 -19.68 0.03
CA ARG A 151 -32.49 -20.58 -0.71
C ARG A 151 -31.05 -20.55 -0.21
N SER A 152 -30.58 -19.40 0.32
CA SER A 152 -29.21 -19.28 0.87
C SER A 152 -28.95 -20.14 2.13
N GLN A 153 -29.99 -20.73 2.72
CA GLN A 153 -29.85 -21.69 3.83
C GLN A 153 -29.24 -23.02 3.36
N GLU A 154 -29.37 -23.33 2.08
CA GLU A 154 -28.73 -24.47 1.45
C GLU A 154 -27.37 -24.06 0.85
N PRO A 155 -26.38 -24.98 0.77
CA PRO A 155 -25.05 -24.68 0.23
C PRO A 155 -25.07 -24.63 -1.31
N LEU A 156 -25.88 -23.73 -1.87
CA LEU A 156 -25.98 -23.47 -3.30
C LEU A 156 -24.79 -22.64 -3.79
N LYS A 157 -24.46 -22.77 -5.08
CA LYS A 157 -23.45 -21.90 -5.69
C LYS A 157 -24.09 -20.57 -6.09
N PRO A 158 -23.35 -19.45 -6.10
CA PRO A 158 -23.88 -18.17 -6.56
C PRO A 158 -24.46 -18.22 -7.99
N ALA A 159 -23.87 -19.04 -8.87
CA ALA A 159 -24.35 -19.23 -10.24
C ALA A 159 -25.78 -19.79 -10.32
N ASP A 160 -26.21 -20.58 -9.32
CA ASP A 160 -27.54 -21.20 -9.27
C ASP A 160 -28.61 -20.21 -8.77
N MET A 161 -28.20 -19.00 -8.37
CA MET A 161 -29.04 -17.94 -7.78
C MET A 161 -29.13 -16.69 -8.67
N LEU A 162 -28.51 -16.70 -9.86
CA LEU A 162 -28.48 -15.56 -10.77
C LEU A 162 -29.87 -15.18 -11.30
N ASP A 163 -30.84 -16.09 -11.26
CA ASP A 163 -32.25 -15.82 -11.60
C ASP A 163 -32.92 -14.82 -10.63
N LEU A 164 -32.39 -14.70 -9.41
CA LEU A 164 -32.95 -13.87 -8.34
C LEU A 164 -32.22 -12.54 -8.13
N VAL A 165 -31.13 -12.31 -8.86
CA VAL A 165 -30.21 -11.18 -8.66
C VAL A 165 -30.13 -10.38 -9.96
N ASP A 166 -30.23 -9.06 -9.85
CA ASP A 166 -30.06 -8.15 -10.98
C ASP A 166 -28.64 -7.58 -11.02
N ASN A 167 -27.89 -7.93 -12.07
CA ASN A 167 -26.48 -7.60 -12.23
C ASN A 167 -26.25 -6.67 -13.41
N VAL A 168 -25.18 -5.87 -13.35
CA VAL A 168 -24.74 -5.01 -14.46
C VAL A 168 -24.62 -5.78 -15.78
N SER A 169 -24.10 -7.02 -15.75
CA SER A 169 -23.93 -7.86 -16.94
C SER A 169 -25.23 -8.07 -17.74
N MET A 170 -26.39 -8.04 -17.09
CA MET A 170 -27.69 -8.24 -17.73
C MET A 170 -28.18 -7.03 -18.53
N HIS A 171 -27.59 -5.85 -18.30
CA HIS A 171 -27.99 -4.58 -18.94
C HIS A 171 -26.96 -4.03 -19.91
N LEU A 172 -25.84 -4.74 -20.13
CA LEU A 172 -24.81 -4.36 -21.11
C LEU A 172 -25.43 -4.21 -22.52
N GLY A 173 -24.97 -3.20 -23.26
CA GLY A 173 -25.47 -2.90 -24.60
C GLY A 173 -26.81 -2.16 -24.64
N THR A 174 -27.39 -1.87 -23.48
CA THR A 174 -28.61 -1.06 -23.35
C THR A 174 -28.32 0.26 -22.63
N ASP A 175 -29.20 1.26 -22.79
CA ASP A 175 -29.07 2.55 -22.09
C ASP A 175 -29.07 2.40 -20.56
N LYS A 176 -29.66 1.31 -20.04
CA LYS A 176 -29.71 1.02 -18.60
C LYS A 176 -28.35 0.76 -17.98
N GLN A 177 -27.31 0.46 -18.77
CA GLN A 177 -25.97 0.30 -18.23
C GLN A 177 -25.44 1.55 -17.50
N TYR A 178 -25.99 2.74 -17.78
CA TYR A 178 -25.57 3.99 -17.12
C TYR A 178 -26.58 4.54 -16.10
N HIS A 179 -27.75 3.92 -15.98
CA HIS A 179 -28.90 4.45 -15.23
C HIS A 179 -29.44 3.41 -14.26
N ASP A 180 -30.17 3.86 -13.24
CA ASP A 180 -30.86 2.99 -12.27
C ASP A 180 -29.96 1.97 -11.53
N LEU A 181 -28.66 2.24 -11.44
CA LEU A 181 -27.73 1.47 -10.62
C LEU A 181 -27.99 1.75 -9.14
N MET A 182 -28.76 0.87 -8.49
CA MET A 182 -29.17 1.01 -7.09
C MET A 182 -28.20 0.32 -6.12
N PHE A 183 -28.37 0.61 -4.84
CA PHE A 183 -27.63 -0.01 -3.74
C PHE A 183 -28.60 -0.37 -2.61
N SER A 184 -28.24 -1.39 -1.82
CA SER A 184 -29.15 -1.94 -0.81
C SER A 184 -29.06 -1.30 0.58
N HIS A 185 -27.91 -0.69 0.92
CA HIS A 185 -27.66 -0.16 2.25
C HIS A 185 -27.26 1.30 2.20
N HIS A 186 -28.06 2.15 2.83
CA HIS A 186 -27.74 3.57 2.98
C HIS A 186 -26.64 3.79 4.01
N THR A 187 -25.80 4.78 3.76
CA THR A 187 -24.81 5.29 4.72
C THR A 187 -25.10 6.75 5.04
N SER A 188 -24.84 7.17 6.28
CA SER A 188 -25.02 8.57 6.69
C SER A 188 -23.96 9.49 6.10
N SER A 189 -22.74 8.97 5.93
CA SER A 189 -21.64 9.65 5.26
C SER A 189 -20.64 8.63 4.73
N ILE A 190 -20.21 8.83 3.49
CA ILE A 190 -19.17 8.03 2.82
C ILE A 190 -17.83 8.05 3.57
N HIS A 191 -17.65 9.01 4.50
CA HIS A 191 -16.40 9.23 5.19
C HIS A 191 -16.62 9.40 6.71
N ALA A 192 -17.61 8.75 7.32
CA ALA A 192 -17.82 8.83 8.77
C ALA A 192 -16.70 8.16 9.61
N GLY A 193 -15.94 7.23 9.03
CA GLY A 193 -14.94 6.42 9.74
C GLY A 193 -13.61 7.11 10.06
N PRO A 194 -12.73 6.41 10.82
CA PRO A 194 -11.39 6.90 11.14
C PRO A 194 -10.55 7.12 9.87
N LYS A 195 -9.93 8.30 9.77
CA LYS A 195 -9.26 8.76 8.53
C LYS A 195 -7.91 8.11 8.27
N VAL A 196 -7.22 7.77 9.35
CA VAL A 196 -5.86 7.25 9.30
C VAL A 196 -5.83 5.98 10.14
N CYS A 197 -5.37 4.90 9.52
CA CYS A 197 -5.15 3.64 10.23
C CYS A 197 -4.13 3.82 11.36
N LEU A 198 -4.39 3.21 12.52
CA LEU A 198 -3.50 3.24 13.68
C LEU A 198 -2.09 2.75 13.31
N TYR A 199 -1.98 1.79 12.41
CA TYR A 199 -0.70 1.27 11.91
C TYR A 199 0.25 2.35 11.35
N LYS A 200 -0.29 3.40 10.70
CA LYS A 200 0.51 4.51 10.17
C LYS A 200 0.95 5.50 11.27
N ARG A 201 0.26 5.52 12.42
CA ARG A 201 0.55 6.42 13.55
C ARG A 201 1.57 5.82 14.51
N LEU A 202 1.63 4.50 14.62
CA LEU A 202 2.59 3.79 15.46
C LEU A 202 3.99 3.87 14.83
N GLY A 203 4.98 4.26 15.63
CA GLY A 203 6.34 4.47 15.16
C GLY A 203 7.12 3.18 15.12
N SER A 204 7.30 2.55 16.29
CA SER A 204 8.17 1.39 16.41
C SER A 204 7.46 0.09 16.04
N MET A 205 8.23 -0.89 15.53
CA MET A 205 7.68 -2.21 15.23
C MET A 205 7.22 -2.94 16.50
N LYS A 206 7.86 -2.67 17.64
CA LYS A 206 7.45 -3.19 18.95
C LYS A 206 6.03 -2.71 19.30
N GLU A 207 5.76 -1.41 19.22
CA GLU A 207 4.41 -0.85 19.43
C GLU A 207 3.37 -1.46 18.48
N LYS A 208 3.73 -1.68 17.21
CA LYS A 208 2.81 -2.28 16.23
C LYS A 208 2.41 -3.70 16.61
N VAL A 209 3.38 -4.50 17.04
CA VAL A 209 3.17 -5.89 17.46
C VAL A 209 2.37 -5.94 18.76
N GLU A 210 2.71 -5.09 19.73
CA GLU A 210 1.95 -4.98 20.98
C GLU A 210 0.50 -4.56 20.70
N ALA A 211 0.26 -3.57 19.82
CA ALA A 211 -1.10 -3.16 19.45
C ALA A 211 -1.88 -4.27 18.73
N GLN A 212 -1.22 -5.03 17.84
CA GLN A 212 -1.83 -6.19 17.17
C GLN A 212 -2.23 -7.27 18.17
N ILE A 213 -1.39 -7.54 19.16
CA ILE A 213 -1.63 -8.56 20.18
C ILE A 213 -2.71 -8.12 21.16
N ASN A 214 -2.68 -6.86 21.61
CA ASN A 214 -3.73 -6.31 22.45
C ASN A 214 -5.09 -6.40 21.77
N LEU A 215 -5.15 -6.21 20.45
CA LEU A 215 -6.38 -6.42 19.68
C LEU A 215 -6.81 -7.89 19.67
N ALA A 216 -5.88 -8.82 19.52
CA ALA A 216 -6.17 -10.26 19.60
C ALA A 216 -6.66 -10.70 20.99
N GLU A 217 -6.17 -10.08 22.06
CA GLU A 217 -6.67 -10.33 23.43
C GLU A 217 -8.11 -9.84 23.63
N LEU A 218 -8.51 -8.78 22.94
CA LEU A 218 -9.87 -8.21 23.05
C LEU A 218 -10.91 -8.96 22.20
N ILE A 219 -10.51 -9.55 21.07
CA ILE A 219 -11.43 -10.14 20.11
C ILE A 219 -11.64 -11.63 20.40
N ARG A 220 -12.89 -12.02 20.69
CA ARG A 220 -13.28 -13.42 20.94
C ARG A 220 -13.04 -14.36 19.75
N ALA A 221 -13.16 -13.85 18.53
CA ALA A 221 -13.02 -14.65 17.31
C ALA A 221 -11.56 -14.95 16.94
N VAL A 222 -10.59 -14.34 17.61
CA VAL A 222 -9.16 -14.45 17.26
C VAL A 222 -8.46 -15.31 18.30
N ASP A 223 -7.80 -16.38 17.85
CA ASP A 223 -6.92 -17.16 18.69
C ASP A 223 -5.59 -16.42 18.89
N GLN A 224 -5.31 -16.00 20.13
CA GLN A 224 -4.09 -15.24 20.45
C GLN A 224 -2.83 -16.06 20.17
N ARG A 225 -2.88 -17.38 20.45
CA ARG A 225 -1.75 -18.27 20.24
C ARG A 225 -1.39 -18.35 18.76
N GLY A 226 -2.39 -18.62 17.91
CA GLY A 226 -2.19 -18.67 16.46
C GLY A 226 -1.65 -17.38 15.87
N VAL A 227 -2.07 -16.21 16.38
CA VAL A 227 -1.53 -14.92 15.93
C VAL A 227 -0.05 -14.78 16.28
N VAL A 228 0.34 -15.07 17.52
CA VAL A 228 1.74 -14.98 17.97
C VAL A 228 2.63 -15.97 17.21
N GLU A 229 2.19 -17.22 17.08
CA GLU A 229 2.92 -18.24 16.30
C GLU A 229 3.04 -17.84 14.82
N GLY A 230 2.00 -17.23 14.23
CA GLY A 230 2.00 -16.71 12.86
C GLY A 230 3.03 -15.58 12.66
N VAL A 231 3.07 -14.62 13.58
CA VAL A 231 4.05 -13.50 13.55
C VAL A 231 5.49 -14.02 13.68
N LEU A 232 5.73 -14.93 14.62
CA LEU A 232 7.06 -15.52 14.84
C LEU A 232 7.55 -16.31 13.63
N SER A 233 6.69 -17.17 13.08
CA SER A 233 7.05 -18.08 11.99
C SER A 233 7.17 -17.41 10.62
N SER A 234 6.30 -16.44 10.32
CA SER A 234 6.22 -15.84 8.98
C SER A 234 7.12 -14.61 8.83
N HIS A 235 7.36 -13.87 9.92
CA HIS A 235 8.11 -12.61 9.85
C HIS A 235 9.41 -12.65 10.64
N PHE A 236 9.36 -12.93 11.94
CA PHE A 236 10.52 -12.69 12.81
C PHE A 236 11.63 -13.74 12.64
N LEU A 237 11.31 -15.03 12.74
CA LEU A 237 12.32 -16.08 12.58
C LEU A 237 12.98 -16.05 11.18
N PRO A 238 12.23 -15.89 10.06
CA PRO A 238 12.84 -15.74 8.74
C PRO A 238 13.79 -14.52 8.66
N ASP A 239 13.42 -13.38 9.24
CA ASP A 239 14.25 -12.18 9.20
C ASP A 239 15.50 -12.30 10.08
N ILE A 240 15.38 -12.84 11.30
CA ILE A 240 16.51 -13.10 12.20
C ILE A 240 17.52 -14.05 11.52
N MET A 241 17.04 -15.17 10.97
CA MET A 241 17.87 -16.15 10.27
C MET A 241 18.50 -15.56 9.00
N GLY A 242 17.71 -14.80 8.23
CA GLY A 242 18.16 -14.14 7.01
C GLY A 242 19.26 -13.11 7.27
N ASN A 243 19.05 -12.24 8.26
CA ASN A 243 20.00 -11.20 8.65
C ASN A 243 21.26 -11.78 9.27
N SER A 244 21.15 -12.79 10.13
CA SER A 244 22.32 -13.50 10.70
C SER A 244 23.16 -14.15 9.60
N ARG A 245 22.53 -14.87 8.66
CA ARG A 245 23.22 -15.49 7.52
C ARG A 245 23.85 -14.46 6.60
N ALA A 246 23.16 -13.34 6.34
CA ALA A 246 23.66 -12.25 5.52
C ALA A 246 24.85 -11.55 6.20
N PHE A 247 24.79 -11.33 7.51
CA PHE A 247 25.86 -10.72 8.30
C PHE A 247 27.16 -11.53 8.20
N SER A 248 27.09 -12.86 8.31
CA SER A 248 28.27 -13.73 8.21
C SER A 248 28.88 -13.82 6.80
N LYS A 249 28.12 -13.48 5.75
CA LYS A 249 28.55 -13.56 4.34
C LYS A 249 28.72 -12.21 3.66
N GLN A 250 28.54 -11.11 4.40
CA GLN A 250 28.44 -9.79 3.81
C GLN A 250 29.75 -9.30 3.18
N LYS A 251 29.61 -8.34 2.26
CA LYS A 251 30.71 -7.55 1.70
C LYS A 251 30.87 -6.25 2.48
N VAL A 252 32.08 -5.72 2.50
CA VAL A 252 32.37 -4.39 3.03
C VAL A 252 32.26 -3.35 1.92
N ARG A 253 31.64 -2.20 2.20
CA ARG A 253 31.49 -1.11 1.22
C ARG A 253 32.17 0.15 1.71
N CYS A 254 32.73 0.92 0.79
CA CYS A 254 33.21 2.27 1.09
C CYS A 254 32.09 3.28 0.77
N PRO A 255 31.63 4.10 1.73
CA PRO A 255 30.59 5.10 1.46
C PRO A 255 31.08 6.23 0.55
N LYS A 256 32.39 6.51 0.53
CA LYS A 256 32.97 7.61 -0.25
C LYS A 256 33.07 7.32 -1.76
N CYS A 257 33.34 6.08 -2.14
CA CYS A 257 33.54 5.70 -3.55
C CYS A 257 32.64 4.56 -4.05
N GLY A 258 31.79 4.00 -3.19
CA GLY A 258 30.89 2.89 -3.53
C GLY A 258 31.57 1.54 -3.78
N ALA A 259 32.91 1.46 -3.72
CA ALA A 259 33.64 0.22 -3.94
C ALA A 259 33.23 -0.87 -2.93
N LYS A 260 32.98 -2.07 -3.43
CA LYS A 260 32.56 -3.24 -2.65
C LYS A 260 33.71 -4.27 -2.62
N TYR A 261 34.15 -4.65 -1.42
CA TYR A 261 35.19 -5.66 -1.24
C TYR A 261 34.59 -6.92 -0.59
N ARG A 262 35.02 -8.09 -1.07
CA ARG A 262 34.60 -9.39 -0.51
C ARG A 262 35.10 -9.58 0.93
N ARG A 263 36.25 -9.02 1.28
CA ARG A 263 36.88 -9.08 2.60
C ARG A 263 37.44 -7.71 2.95
N MET A 264 37.57 -7.42 4.24
CA MET A 264 38.24 -6.21 4.70
C MET A 264 39.72 -6.27 4.27
N PRO A 265 40.25 -5.25 3.57
CA PRO A 265 41.68 -5.11 3.35
C PRO A 265 42.43 -5.07 4.68
N LEU A 266 43.64 -5.65 4.74
CA LEU A 266 44.45 -5.66 5.97
C LEU A 266 44.81 -4.25 6.47
N THR A 267 44.82 -3.26 5.57
CA THR A 267 45.02 -1.85 5.90
C THR A 267 43.82 -1.21 6.61
N GLY A 268 42.66 -1.89 6.64
CA GLY A 268 41.41 -1.37 7.21
C GLY A 268 40.75 -0.24 6.41
N LYS A 269 41.42 0.27 5.36
CA LYS A 269 40.97 1.41 4.56
C LYS A 269 40.71 1.03 3.11
N CYS A 270 39.79 1.75 2.48
CA CYS A 270 39.57 1.69 1.04
C CYS A 270 40.77 2.27 0.28
N LYS A 271 40.95 1.91 -0.99
CA LYS A 271 41.94 2.54 -1.90
C LYS A 271 41.81 4.07 -1.99
N CYS A 272 40.61 4.61 -1.78
CA CYS A 272 40.38 6.06 -1.76
C CYS A 272 40.67 6.74 -0.40
N GLY A 273 41.21 5.99 0.57
CA GLY A 273 41.49 6.45 1.93
C GLY A 273 40.28 6.53 2.86
N GLY A 274 39.07 6.23 2.37
CA GLY A 274 37.86 6.22 3.18
C GLY A 274 37.69 4.94 4.00
N ASP A 275 36.93 5.04 5.10
CA ASP A 275 36.62 3.91 5.96
C ASP A 275 35.66 2.92 5.28
N LEU A 276 35.73 1.67 5.70
CA LEU A 276 34.92 0.59 5.19
C LEU A 276 33.87 0.21 6.23
N ILE A 277 32.62 0.16 5.79
CA ILE A 277 31.48 -0.19 6.63
C ILE A 277 30.89 -1.53 6.21
N LEU A 278 30.37 -2.26 7.20
CA LEU A 278 29.55 -3.44 6.97
C LEU A 278 28.21 -3.01 6.35
N SER A 279 27.69 -3.85 5.47
CA SER A 279 26.40 -3.58 4.80
C SER A 279 25.22 -3.92 5.70
N VAL A 280 25.37 -4.94 6.55
CA VAL A 280 24.41 -5.37 7.57
C VAL A 280 25.04 -5.08 8.92
N SER A 281 24.34 -4.32 9.76
CA SER A 281 24.81 -3.96 11.11
C SER A 281 24.39 -5.02 12.14
N LYS A 282 25.09 -5.07 13.28
CA LYS A 282 24.70 -5.92 14.43
C LYS A 282 23.27 -5.61 14.89
N GLY A 283 22.88 -4.33 14.94
CA GLY A 283 21.55 -3.92 15.37
C GLY A 283 20.43 -4.48 14.50
N SER A 284 20.66 -4.63 13.19
CA SER A 284 19.70 -5.24 12.27
C SER A 284 19.42 -6.72 12.59
N VAL A 285 20.41 -7.45 13.11
CA VAL A 285 20.26 -8.87 13.47
C VAL A 285 19.50 -9.02 14.81
N ILE A 286 19.76 -8.13 15.77
CA ILE A 286 19.20 -8.23 17.14
C ILE A 286 17.78 -7.65 17.25
N LYS A 287 17.39 -6.73 16.35
CA LYS A 287 16.13 -5.95 16.41
C LYS A 287 14.89 -6.77 16.78
N TYR A 288 14.73 -7.97 16.22
CA TYR A 288 13.56 -8.82 16.44
C TYR A 288 13.75 -9.90 17.48
N LEU A 289 14.97 -10.14 17.95
CA LEU A 289 15.26 -11.18 18.93
C LEU A 289 14.57 -10.86 20.27
N GLU A 290 14.77 -9.66 20.79
CA GLU A 290 14.17 -9.21 22.06
C GLU A 290 12.63 -9.21 22.02
N ILE A 291 12.06 -8.77 20.89
CA ILE A 291 10.60 -8.78 20.71
C ILE A 291 10.11 -10.24 20.69
N SER A 292 10.78 -11.12 19.96
CA SER A 292 10.39 -12.53 19.86
C SER A 292 10.46 -13.23 21.21
N GLN A 293 11.48 -12.98 22.01
CA GLN A 293 11.61 -13.53 23.36
C GLN A 293 10.47 -13.09 24.27
N ASN A 294 10.12 -11.79 24.24
CA ASN A 294 9.00 -11.27 25.03
C ASN A 294 7.69 -12.00 24.69
N LEU A 295 7.46 -12.26 23.39
CA LEU A 295 6.26 -12.97 22.92
C LEU A 295 6.22 -14.42 23.38
N VAL A 296 7.32 -15.15 23.24
CA VAL A 296 7.42 -16.56 23.67
C VAL A 296 7.23 -16.69 25.18
N ASN A 297 7.74 -15.73 25.96
CA ASN A 297 7.57 -15.73 27.42
C ASN A 297 6.14 -15.37 27.88
N ARG A 298 5.43 -14.55 27.11
CA ARG A 298 4.09 -14.08 27.47
C ARG A 298 2.97 -15.02 27.02
N TYR A 299 3.17 -15.79 25.95
CA TYR A 299 2.14 -16.65 25.36
C TYR A 299 2.58 -18.11 25.24
N PRO A 300 1.65 -19.06 25.44
CA PRO A 300 1.95 -20.48 25.27
C PRO A 300 2.11 -20.82 23.78
N VAL A 301 3.32 -20.67 23.25
CA VAL A 301 3.68 -21.06 21.88
C VAL A 301 4.10 -22.53 21.81
N SER A 302 4.13 -23.10 20.61
CA SER A 302 4.66 -24.44 20.41
C SER A 302 6.15 -24.54 20.81
N HIS A 303 6.51 -25.63 21.50
CA HIS A 303 7.89 -25.92 21.90
C HIS A 303 8.89 -25.89 20.74
N TYR A 304 8.45 -26.24 19.52
CA TYR A 304 9.29 -26.15 18.34
C TYR A 304 9.75 -24.70 18.06
N LEU A 305 8.84 -23.72 18.16
CA LEU A 305 9.16 -22.32 17.92
C LEU A 305 10.04 -21.73 19.03
N GLU A 306 9.77 -22.12 20.28
CA GLU A 306 10.59 -21.77 21.44
C GLU A 306 12.03 -22.24 21.26
N GLN A 307 12.26 -23.54 21.05
CA GLN A 307 13.59 -24.10 20.81
C GLN A 307 14.28 -23.49 19.58
N ARG A 308 13.51 -23.22 18.53
CA ARG A 308 14.07 -22.60 17.32
C ARG A 308 14.57 -21.19 17.60
N LEU A 309 13.87 -20.42 18.44
CA LEU A 309 14.31 -19.09 18.85
C LEU A 309 15.56 -19.16 19.73
N GLU A 310 15.59 -20.08 20.70
CA GLU A 310 16.77 -20.32 21.57
C GLU A 310 18.03 -20.65 20.77
N ILE A 311 17.91 -21.50 19.73
CA ILE A 311 19.03 -21.83 18.85
C ILE A 311 19.52 -20.58 18.09
N GLN A 312 18.61 -19.72 17.63
CA GLN A 312 19.02 -18.48 16.96
C GLN A 312 19.69 -17.50 17.92
N GLU A 313 19.16 -17.37 19.14
CA GLU A 313 19.77 -16.56 20.19
C GLU A 313 21.20 -17.03 20.49
N PHE A 314 21.38 -18.33 20.75
CA PHE A 314 22.69 -18.91 21.00
C PHE A 314 23.66 -18.63 19.85
N GLY A 315 23.21 -18.81 18.61
CA GLY A 315 24.01 -18.52 17.42
C GLY A 315 24.40 -17.05 17.30
N ILE A 316 23.48 -16.13 17.60
CA ILE A 316 23.74 -14.68 17.56
C ILE A 316 24.72 -14.27 18.66
N ASN A 317 24.53 -14.75 19.88
CA ASN A 317 25.43 -14.45 21.00
C ASN A 317 26.83 -14.98 20.73
N SER A 318 26.96 -16.21 20.19
CA SER A 318 28.26 -16.78 19.80
C SER A 318 28.94 -15.99 18.67
N LEU A 319 28.19 -15.37 17.76
CA LEU A 319 28.75 -14.55 16.67
C LEU A 319 29.30 -13.20 17.14
N PHE A 320 28.72 -12.60 18.19
CA PHE A 320 29.00 -11.23 18.60
C PHE A 320 29.72 -11.09 19.94
N GLU A 321 29.58 -12.06 20.84
CA GLU A 321 30.31 -12.06 22.10
C GLU A 321 31.72 -12.59 21.86
N SER A 322 32.71 -11.73 22.13
CA SER A 322 34.09 -12.16 22.28
C SER A 322 34.31 -12.54 23.75
N ASP A 323 34.84 -13.74 24.00
CA ASP A 323 35.27 -14.18 25.34
C ASP A 323 36.29 -13.23 26.01
N LYS A 324 36.88 -12.28 25.27
CA LYS A 324 37.90 -11.36 25.77
C LYS A 324 37.36 -10.05 26.36
N SER A 325 36.09 -9.70 26.15
CA SER A 325 35.54 -8.41 26.64
C SER A 325 34.07 -8.52 27.02
N LYS A 326 33.77 -9.14 28.17
CA LYS A 326 32.46 -9.01 28.81
C LYS A 326 32.46 -7.78 29.71
N GLN A 327 31.61 -6.81 29.37
CA GLN A 327 31.28 -5.70 30.27
C GLN A 327 30.25 -6.23 31.27
N SER A 328 30.69 -6.56 32.48
CA SER A 328 29.80 -6.97 33.57
C SER A 328 29.04 -5.76 34.10
N SER A 329 27.71 -5.87 34.25
CA SER A 329 26.93 -4.90 35.01
C SER A 329 27.22 -5.05 36.50
N LEU A 330 27.18 -3.94 37.25
CA LEU A 330 27.34 -3.93 38.71
C LEU A 330 26.28 -4.79 39.41
N ASP A 331 25.11 -4.95 38.81
CA ASP A 331 24.01 -5.75 39.36
C ASP A 331 24.36 -7.24 39.46
N VAL A 332 25.15 -7.76 38.52
CA VAL A 332 25.68 -9.14 38.55
C VAL A 332 26.66 -9.32 39.71
N PHE A 333 27.36 -8.26 40.13
CA PHE A 333 28.23 -8.29 41.31
C PHE A 333 27.44 -8.28 42.63
N PHE A 334 26.26 -7.65 42.65
CA PHE A 334 25.42 -7.54 43.84
C PHE A 334 24.32 -8.62 43.95
N GLY A 335 24.25 -9.56 43.00
CA GLY A 335 23.40 -10.75 43.10
C GLY A 335 21.91 -10.44 43.19
N LYS A 336 21.43 -9.45 42.45
CA LYS A 336 19.99 -9.19 42.25
C LYS A 336 19.53 -9.61 40.87
#